data_AF-A0A3M1MHA1-F1
#
_entry.id   AF-A0A3M1MHA1-F1
#
_cell.length_a   1.000
_cell.length_b   1.000
_cell.length_c   1.000
_cell.angle_alpha   90.00
_cell.angle_beta   90.00
_cell.angle_gamma   90.00
#
_symmetry.space_group_name_H-M   'P 1'
#
loop_
_entity.id
_entity.type
_entity.pdbx_description
1 polymer ?
#
loop_
_entity_poly.entity_id
_entity_poly.type
_entity_poly.pdbx_seq_one_letter_code
_entity_poly.pdbx_strand_id
1 'polypeptide(L)' 'IPYYPIRLVAEKAMLGRYVERAEAESGVTFVGRLGTYAYLDMDVTIGRALETVDAVLPMLRAGRTPPVFVHRPL' A
#
# COMPACT_ATOMS: atom_id res chain seq x y z
N ILE A 1 10.81 16.96 -1.28
CA ILE A 1 10.14 15.74 -1.77
C ILE A 1 10.82 14.54 -1.09
N PRO A 2 10.09 13.55 -0.54
CA PRO A 2 10.73 12.39 0.12
C PRO A 2 11.41 11.50 -0.91
N TYR A 3 12.75 11.41 -0.85
CA TYR A 3 13.53 10.61 -1.80
C TYR A 3 13.83 9.20 -1.33
N TYR A 4 13.84 8.90 -0.02
CA TYR A 4 14.04 7.56 0.54
C TYR A 4 13.29 7.45 1.87
N PRO A 5 12.54 6.36 2.15
CA PRO A 5 11.97 6.14 3.47
C PRO A 5 13.11 5.83 4.45
N ILE A 6 13.38 6.76 5.35
CA ILE A 6 14.24 6.53 6.51
C ILE A 6 13.40 5.66 7.48
N ARG A 7 13.99 4.65 8.12
CA ARG A 7 13.24 3.70 8.98
C ARG A 7 13.68 3.84 10.44
N LEU A 8 13.62 5.05 10.99
CA LEU A 8 13.91 5.28 12.40
C LEU A 8 12.77 4.76 13.27
N VAL A 9 13.08 4.43 14.53
CA VAL A 9 12.11 3.86 15.48
C VAL A 9 10.89 4.78 15.69
N ALA A 10 11.09 6.10 15.67
CA ALA A 10 9.99 7.08 15.76
C ALA A 10 9.10 7.10 14.51
N GLU A 11 9.64 6.80 13.33
CA GLU A 11 8.89 6.75 12.08
C GLU A 11 7.98 5.51 12.02
N LYS A 12 8.35 4.41 12.69
CA LYS A 12 7.47 3.22 12.81
C LYS A 12 6.19 3.50 13.58
N ALA A 13 6.25 4.28 14.66
CA ALA A 13 5.07 4.67 15.41
C ALA A 13 4.14 5.59 14.60
N MET A 14 4.72 6.48 13.79
CA MET A 14 3.94 7.33 12.88
C MET A 14 3.32 6.51 11.74
N LEU A 15 4.08 5.60 11.14
CA LEU A 15 3.59 4.69 10.11
C LEU A 15 2.43 3.85 10.64
N GLY A 16 2.55 3.29 11.85
CA GLY A 16 1.47 2.54 12.49
C GLY A 16 0.15 3.33 12.55
N ARG A 17 0.18 4.60 12.99
CA ARG A 17 -1.01 5.46 13.00
C ARG A 17 -1.60 5.70 11.60
N TYR A 18 -0.75 5.81 10.58
CA TYR A 18 -1.25 5.95 9.20
C TYR A 18 -1.82 4.65 8.67
N VAL A 19 -1.25 3.49 9.03
CA VAL A 19 -1.82 2.17 8.69
C VAL A 19 -3.18 2.01 9.34
N GLU A 20 -3.33 2.31 10.64
CA GLU A 20 -4.62 2.25 11.34
C GLU A 20 -5.67 3.16 10.68
N ARG A 21 -5.28 4.38 10.29
CA ARG A 21 -6.17 5.30 9.56
C ARG A 21 -6.54 4.77 8.18
N ALA A 22 -5.58 4.21 7.44
CA ALA A 22 -5.83 3.64 6.12
C ALA A 22 -6.76 2.42 6.20
N GLU A 23 -6.61 1.58 7.22
CA GLU A 23 -7.47 0.41 7.46
C GLU A 23 -8.92 0.78 7.83
N ALA A 24 -9.18 2.02 8.24
CA ALA A 24 -10.53 2.53 8.47
C ALA A 24 -11.21 3.04 7.18
N GLU A 25 -10.46 3.24 6.09
CA GLU A 25 -11.00 3.71 4.82
C GLU A 25 -11.63 2.56 4.00
N SER A 26 -12.57 2.90 3.12
CA SER A 26 -13.21 1.94 2.23
C SER A 26 -13.23 2.46 0.80
N GLY A 27 -13.11 1.56 -0.18
CA GLY A 27 -13.08 1.93 -1.60
C GLY A 27 -11.77 2.53 -2.09
N VAL A 28 -10.71 2.49 -1.27
CA VAL A 28 -9.35 2.92 -1.62
C VAL A 28 -8.36 1.79 -1.38
N THR A 29 -7.37 1.65 -2.27
CA THR A 29 -6.23 0.74 -2.10
C THR A 29 -4.95 1.53 -2.30
N PHE A 30 -4.08 1.54 -1.28
CA PHE A 30 -2.80 2.22 -1.30
C PHE A 30 -1.71 1.32 -1.87
N VAL A 31 -0.93 1.83 -2.82
CA VAL A 31 0.07 1.06 -3.57
C VAL A 31 1.39 1.82 -3.76
N GLY A 32 2.40 1.09 -4.20
CA GLY A 32 3.69 1.65 -4.60
C GLY A 32 4.49 2.25 -3.44
N ARG A 33 5.61 2.86 -3.80
CA ARG A 33 6.63 3.36 -2.87
C ARG A 33 6.08 4.30 -1.79
N LEU A 34 5.30 5.30 -2.20
CA LEU A 34 4.79 6.33 -1.29
C LEU A 34 3.54 5.86 -0.54
N GLY A 35 2.65 5.11 -1.19
CA GLY A 35 1.44 4.60 -0.55
C GLY A 35 1.70 3.50 0.47
N THR A 36 2.82 2.78 0.36
CA THR A 36 3.18 1.68 1.28
C THR A 36 4.43 1.95 2.11
N TYR A 37 4.99 3.16 2.03
CA TYR A 37 6.23 3.54 2.72
C TYR A 37 7.38 2.52 2.52
N ALA A 38 7.53 2.03 1.29
CA ALA A 38 8.46 0.98 0.92
C ALA A 38 9.52 1.49 -0.06
N TYR A 39 10.74 0.97 0.05
CA TYR A 39 11.75 1.18 -0.97
C TYR A 39 11.54 0.16 -2.09
N LEU A 40 11.18 0.64 -3.29
CA LEU A 40 10.87 -0.20 -4.45
C LEU A 40 11.58 0.38 -5.67
N ASP A 41 12.25 -0.49 -6.42
CA ASP A 41 12.74 -0.19 -7.77
C ASP A 41 11.60 -0.29 -8.80
N MET A 42 11.89 0.10 -10.03
CA MET A 42 10.86 0.23 -11.09
C MET A 42 10.20 -1.11 -11.45
N ASP A 43 11.00 -2.16 -11.61
CA ASP A 43 10.54 -3.52 -11.92
C ASP A 43 9.64 -4.08 -10.82
N VAL A 44 10.05 -3.91 -9.55
CA VAL A 44 9.24 -4.31 -8.39
C VAL A 44 7.94 -3.50 -8.32
N THR A 45 7.99 -2.21 -8.65
CA THR A 45 6.80 -1.36 -8.68
C THR A 45 5.80 -1.82 -9.75
N ILE A 46 6.28 -2.17 -10.95
CA ILE A 46 5.44 -2.69 -12.04
C ILE A 46 4.86 -4.05 -11.65
N GLY A 47 5.68 -4.97 -11.13
CA GLY A 47 5.24 -6.29 -10.67
C GLY A 47 4.11 -6.20 -9.64
N ARG A 48 4.31 -5.38 -8.59
CA ARG A 48 3.29 -5.14 -7.55
C ARG A 48 2.02 -4.49 -8.08
N ALA A 49 2.13 -3.65 -9.11
CA ALA A 49 0.94 -3.06 -9.74
C ALA A 49 0.10 -4.14 -10.44
N LEU A 50 0.74 -5.07 -11.16
CA LEU A 50 0.07 -6.20 -11.80
C LEU A 50 -0.56 -7.12 -10.75
N GLU A 51 0.20 -7.50 -9.72
CA GLU A 51 -0.30 -8.32 -8.60
C GLU A 51 -1.50 -7.67 -7.89
N THR A 52 -1.46 -6.34 -7.70
CA THR A 52 -2.59 -5.59 -7.14
C THR A 52 -3.82 -5.69 -8.04
N VAL A 53 -3.67 -5.50 -9.36
CA VAL A 53 -4.79 -5.60 -10.30
C VAL A 53 -5.38 -7.01 -10.30
N ASP A 54 -4.55 -8.04 -10.30
CA ASP A 54 -5.00 -9.44 -10.27
C ASP A 54 -5.79 -9.77 -9.00
N ALA A 55 -5.42 -9.18 -7.86
CA ALA A 55 -6.15 -9.34 -6.60
C ALA A 55 -7.46 -8.52 -6.57
N VAL A 56 -7.40 -7.27 -7.01
CA VAL A 56 -8.48 -6.27 -6.85
C VAL A 56 -9.59 -6.45 -7.89
N LEU A 57 -9.25 -6.73 -9.15
CA LEU A 57 -10.21 -6.75 -10.26
C LEU A 57 -11.33 -7.80 -10.07
N PRO A 58 -11.07 -9.04 -9.63
CA PRO A 58 -12.13 -10.01 -9.35
C PRO A 58 -13.04 -9.58 -8.18
N MET A 59 -12.51 -8.87 -7.19
CA MET A 59 -13.28 -8.37 -6.06
C MET A 59 -14.26 -7.28 -6.51
N LEU A 60 -13.76 -6.30 -7.27
CA LEU A 60 -14.58 -5.23 -7.84
C LEU A 60 -15.69 -5.80 -8.74
N ARG A 61 -15.37 -6.76 -9.61
CA ARG A 61 -16.37 -7.43 -10.46
C ARG A 61 -17.44 -8.18 -9.68
N ALA A 62 -17.11 -8.68 -8.50
CA ALA A 62 -18.04 -9.35 -7.59
C ALA A 62 -18.80 -8.37 -6.67
N GLY A 63 -18.65 -7.06 -6.85
CA GLY A 63 -19.25 -6.05 -5.97
C GLY A 63 -18.68 -6.04 -4.56
N ARG A 64 -17.48 -6.61 -4.36
CA ARG A 64 -16.79 -6.64 -3.06
C ARG A 64 -15.78 -5.49 -2.97
N THR A 65 -15.65 -4.93 -1.78
CA THR A 65 -14.63 -3.90 -1.50
C THR A 65 -13.25 -4.55 -1.41
N PRO A 66 -12.26 -4.10 -2.21
CA PRO A 66 -10.89 -4.59 -2.11
C PRO A 66 -10.22 -4.18 -0.79
N PRO A 67 -9.16 -4.88 -0.37
CA PRO A 67 -8.40 -4.48 0.80
C PRO A 67 -7.70 -3.13 0.57
N VAL A 68 -7.49 -2.40 1.67
CA VAL A 68 -6.78 -1.11 1.65
C VAL A 68 -5.30 -1.26 1.28
N PHE A 69 -4.71 -2.44 1.50
CA PHE A 69 -3.36 -2.81 1.09
C PHE A 69 -3.36 -4.23 0.53
N VAL A 70 -2.93 -4.41 -0.71
CA VAL A 70 -2.54 -5.73 -1.23
C VAL A 70 -1.13 -6.08 -0.77
N HIS A 71 -0.25 -5.09 -0.72
CA HIS A 71 1.08 -5.18 -0.12
C HIS A 71 1.12 -4.31 1.13
N ARG A 72 1.14 -4.95 2.31
CA ARG A 72 1.19 -4.22 3.57
C ARG A 72 2.48 -3.39 3.71
N PRO A 73 2.41 -2.17 4.27
CA PRO A 73 3.57 -1.48 4.77
C PRO A 73 4.31 -2.35 5.80
N LEU A 74 5.65 -2.36 5.75
CA LEU A 74 6.49 -3.03 6.74
C LEU A 74 6.53 -2.25 8.06
#